data_AF-A0A382XXQ1-F1
#
_entry.id   AF-A0A382XXQ1-F1
#
_cell.length_a   1.000
_cell.length_b   1.000
_cell.length_c   1.000
_cell.angle_alpha   90.00
_cell.angle_beta   90.00
_cell.angle_gamma   90.00
#
_symmetry.space_group_name_H-M   'P 1'
#
loop_
_entity.id
_entity.type
_entity.pdbx_description
1 polymer ?
#
loop_
_entity_poly.entity_id
_entity_poly.type
_entity_poly.pdbx_seq_one_letter_code
_entity_poly.pdbx_strand_id
1 'polypeptide(L)' 'MPIKVPDNLPAKVTLENEGVLLITEQVAVRQDVRPLEIALLNLMPEKIKTET' A
#
# COMPACT_ATOMS: atom_id res chain seq x y z
N MET A 1 0.07 2.00 1.34
CA MET A 1 -1.15 2.83 1.20
C MET A 1 -0.74 4.12 0.52
N PRO A 2 -1.41 4.53 -0.56
CA PRO A 2 -1.08 5.75 -1.28
C PRO A 2 -1.47 7.00 -0.48
N ILE A 3 -0.81 8.12 -0.75
CA ILE A 3 -1.06 9.39 -0.05
C ILE A 3 -2.22 10.12 -0.71
N LYS A 4 -3.18 10.56 0.09
CA LYS A 4 -4.34 11.35 -0.34
C LYS A 4 -3.90 12.80 -0.61
N VAL A 5 -4.09 13.28 -1.83
CA VAL A 5 -3.74 14.65 -2.23
C VAL A 5 -4.89 15.36 -2.93
N PRO A 6 -4.99 16.71 -2.83
CA PRO A 6 -5.93 17.49 -3.60
C PRO A 6 -5.69 17.35 -5.11
N ASP A 7 -6.75 17.35 -5.91
CA ASP A 7 -6.66 17.16 -7.36
C ASP A 7 -5.80 18.23 -8.06
N ASN A 8 -5.74 19.44 -7.48
CA ASN A 8 -5.00 20.57 -8.01
C ASN A 8 -3.62 20.76 -7.35
N LEU A 9 -3.03 19.70 -6.79
CA LEU A 9 -1.69 19.77 -6.19
C LEU A 9 -0.63 19.98 -7.29
N PRO A 10 0.12 21.10 -7.32
CA PRO A 10 1.13 21.35 -8.35
C PRO A 10 2.29 20.35 -8.33
N ALA A 11 2.58 19.81 -7.14
CA ALA A 11 3.64 18.82 -6.92
C ALA A 11 3.25 17.39 -7.35
N LYS A 12 2.02 17.16 -7.84
CA LYS A 12 1.55 15.83 -8.23
C LYS A 12 2.48 15.17 -9.26
N VAL A 13 2.87 15.91 -10.29
CA VAL A 13 3.75 15.41 -11.36
C VAL A 13 5.15 15.09 -10.83
N THR A 14 5.69 15.92 -9.93
CA THR A 14 7.00 15.69 -9.30
C THR A 14 6.99 14.42 -8.45
N LEU A 15 5.96 14.27 -7.62
CA LEU A 15 5.80 13.13 -6.72
C LEU A 15 5.53 11.81 -7.49
N GLU A 16 4.77 11.85 -8.58
CA GLU A 16 4.58 10.70 -9.48
C GLU A 16 5.91 10.26 -10.12
N ASN A 17 6.75 11.20 -10.54
CA ASN A 17 8.07 10.91 -11.10
C ASN A 17 9.04 10.32 -10.06
N GLU A 18 8.87 10.64 -8.78
CA GLU A 18 9.64 10.07 -7.67
C GLU A 18 9.12 8.68 -7.23
N GLY A 19 8.09 8.16 -7.88
CA GLY A 19 7.49 6.85 -7.58
C GLY A 19 6.54 6.87 -6.38
N VAL A 20 6.11 8.06 -5.94
CA VAL A 20 5.12 8.19 -4.87
C VAL A 20 3.74 7.85 -5.42
N LEU A 21 3.10 6.83 -4.85
CA LEU A 21 1.74 6.47 -5.19
C LEU A 21 0.77 7.49 -4.56
N LEU A 22 0.18 8.34 -5.39
CA LEU A 22 -0.81 9.33 -5.01
C LEU A 22 -2.22 8.85 -5.36
N ILE A 23 -3.19 9.20 -4.53
CA ILE A 23 -4.61 9.08 -4.91
C ILE A 23 -5.32 10.41 -4.74
N THR A 24 -6.25 10.64 -5.65
CA THR A 24 -7.16 11.78 -5.59
C THR A 24 -8.20 11.57 -4.51
N GLU A 25 -8.76 12.68 -4.04
CA GLU A 25 -9.70 12.70 -2.92
C GLU A 25 -10.94 11.84 -3.17
N GLN A 26 -11.45 11.90 -4.39
CA GLN A 26 -12.63 11.15 -4.82
C GLN A 26 -12.37 9.64 -4.91
N VAL A 27 -11.13 9.24 -5.21
CA VAL A 27 -10.73 7.82 -5.33
C VAL A 27 -10.41 7.24 -3.95
N ALA A 28 -9.89 8.06 -3.02
CA ALA A 28 -9.63 7.66 -1.64
C ALA A 28 -10.87 7.16 -0.89
N VAL A 29 -12.01 7.83 -1.08
CA VAL A 29 -13.27 7.49 -0.39
C VAL A 29 -13.82 6.13 -0.83
N ARG A 30 -13.41 5.63 -2.00
CA ARG A 30 -13.87 4.35 -2.56
C ARG A 30 -12.95 3.18 -2.22
N GLN A 31 -11.88 3.39 -1.47
CA GLN A 31 -10.97 2.31 -1.11
C GLN A 31 -11.63 1.38 -0.10
N ASP A 32 -12.10 0.25 -0.61
CA ASP A 32 -12.61 -0.85 0.20
C ASP A 32 -11.42 -1.72 0.64
N VAL A 33 -10.80 -1.36 1.77
CA VAL A 33 -9.66 -2.10 2.32
C VAL A 33 -10.18 -3.34 3.02
N ARG A 34 -10.14 -4.47 2.30
CA ARG A 34 -10.47 -5.79 2.85
C ARG A 34 -9.27 -6.42 3.58
N PRO A 35 -9.51 -7.27 4.60
CA PRO A 35 -8.45 -8.06 5.23
C PRO A 35 -7.66 -8.87 4.19
N LEU A 36 -6.33 -8.90 4.36
CA LEU A 36 -5.45 -9.74 3.55
C LEU A 36 -5.32 -11.11 4.21
N GLU A 37 -5.64 -12.16 3.47
CA GLU A 37 -5.34 -13.53 3.86
C GLU A 37 -3.98 -13.91 3.28
N ILE A 38 -2.98 -14.02 4.15
CA ILE A 38 -1.60 -14.34 3.76
C ILE A 38 -1.30 -15.76 4.24
N ALA A 39 -0.98 -16.66 3.31
CA ALA A 39 -0.53 -18.01 3.63
C ALA A 39 1.00 -18.04 3.70
N LEU A 40 1.53 -18.74 4.72
CA LEU A 40 2.95 -19.01 4.89
C LEU A 40 3.17 -20.53 4.84
N LEU A 41 3.87 -21.01 3.81
CA LEU A 41 4.34 -22.39 3.76
C LEU A 41 5.75 -22.46 4.35
N ASN A 42 5.83 -22.72 5.65
CA ASN A 42 7.10 -22.86 6.33
C ASN A 42 7.67 -24.27 6.10
N LEU A 43 8.83 -24.37 5.44
CA LEU A 43 9.54 -25.64 5.18
C LEU A 43 10.76 -25.86 6.08
N MET A 44 11.07 -24.94 6.99
CA MET A 44 12.24 -25.03 7.85
C MET A 44 12.06 -26.08 8.97
N PRO A 45 13.14 -26.72 9.44
CA PRO A 45 13.07 -27.67 10.56
C PRO A 45 12.67 -27.00 11.88
N GLU A 46 13.08 -25.75 12.10
CA GLU A 46 12.69 -24.96 13.28
C GLU A 46 11.55 -24.00 12.93
N LYS A 47 10.30 -24.43 13.17
CA LYS A 47 9.09 -23.68 12.76
C LYS A 47 8.93 -22.35 13.47
N ILE A 48 8.93 -22.36 14.81
CA ILE A 48 8.69 -21.19 15.67
C ILE A 48 9.68 -20.07 15.34
N LYS A 49 10.98 -20.37 15.29
CA LYS A 49 12.04 -19.41 14.94
C LYS A 49 11.89 -18.78 13.55
N THR A 50 11.20 -19.45 12.64
CA THR A 50 10.98 -18.94 11.27
C THR A 50 9.67 -18.14 11.16
N GLU A 51 8.75 -18.34 12.10
CA GLU A 51 7.42 -17.71 12.14
C GLU A 51 7.36 -16.46 13.04
N THR A 52 8.29 -16.32 14.00
CA THR A 52 8.47 -15.15 14.88
C THR A 52 9.72 -14.36 14.54
#